data_AF-A0AAD5S513-F1
#
_entry.id   AF-A0AAD5S513-F1
#
_cell.length_a   1.000
_cell.length_b   1.000
_cell.length_c   1.000
_cell.angle_alpha   90.00
_cell.angle_beta   90.00
_cell.angle_gamma   90.00
#
_symmetry.space_group_name_H-M   'P 1'
#
loop_
_entity.id
_entity.type
_entity.pdbx_description
1 polymer ?
#
loop_
_entity_poly.entity_id
_entity_poly.type
_entity_poly.pdbx_seq_one_letter_code
_entity_poly.pdbx_strand_id
1 'polypeptide(L)'
;SGMWWDDVLGRGERVLMDGVVYKRKGLFSTKRGLLLTDLPRLVFYDETKHLLKSEIPWSESLKVELKGRKHFFIHTVKRTWYLEDPEGDAQRWVEKISELLKRS
;
A
#
# COMPACT_ATOMS: atom_id res chain seq x y z
N SER A 1 -4.78 -16.10 -18.85
CA SER A 1 -5.04 -14.92 -18.00
C SER A 1 -3.69 -14.35 -17.63
N GLY A 2 -3.20 -13.35 -18.39
CA GLY A 2 -1.93 -12.71 -18.06
C GLY A 2 -2.12 -11.92 -16.78
N MET A 3 -1.33 -12.22 -15.76
CA MET A 3 -1.33 -11.45 -14.52
C MET A 3 -0.81 -10.04 -14.87
N TRP A 4 -1.71 -9.08 -14.91
CA TRP A 4 -1.45 -7.64 -15.16
C TRP A 4 -0.44 -7.00 -14.19
N TRP A 5 0.04 -7.75 -13.20
CA TRP A 5 1.18 -7.39 -12.38
C TRP A 5 2.47 -7.17 -13.19
N ASP A 6 2.63 -7.81 -14.35
CA ASP A 6 3.85 -7.66 -15.17
C ASP A 6 4.08 -6.19 -15.64
N ASP A 7 3.01 -5.41 -15.78
CA ASP A 7 3.08 -3.98 -16.14
C ASP A 7 3.36 -3.06 -14.94
N VAL A 8 3.26 -3.60 -13.72
CA VAL A 8 3.35 -2.87 -12.45
C VAL A 8 4.63 -3.21 -11.68
N LEU A 9 5.08 -4.46 -11.79
CA LEU A 9 6.21 -5.04 -11.08
C LEU A 9 7.50 -4.94 -11.91
N GLY A 10 8.62 -4.80 -11.21
CA GLY A 10 9.94 -5.02 -11.79
C GLY A 10 10.20 -6.50 -12.07
N ARG A 11 11.21 -6.80 -12.90
CA ARG A 11 11.61 -8.20 -13.16
C ARG A 11 11.99 -8.91 -11.86
N GLY A 12 11.31 -10.02 -11.58
CA GLY A 12 11.58 -10.85 -10.40
C GLY A 12 10.99 -10.32 -9.10
N GLU A 13 10.27 -9.19 -9.12
CA GLU A 13 9.52 -8.67 -7.97
C GLU A 13 8.26 -9.53 -7.76
N ARG A 14 7.96 -9.85 -6.50
CA ARG A 14 6.81 -10.66 -6.12
C ARG A 14 5.84 -9.85 -5.26
N VAL A 15 4.55 -10.01 -5.54
CA VAL A 15 3.49 -9.47 -4.68
C VAL A 15 3.46 -10.27 -3.38
N LEU A 16 3.60 -9.57 -2.26
CA LEU A 16 3.42 -10.12 -0.92
C LEU A 16 2.00 -9.91 -0.41
N MET A 17 1.37 -8.81 -0.81
CA MET A 17 0.00 -8.50 -0.46
C MET A 17 -0.61 -7.54 -1.48
N ASP A 18 -1.88 -7.75 -1.80
CA ASP A 18 -2.69 -6.83 -2.59
C ASP A 18 -4.06 -6.61 -1.96
N GLY A 19 -4.67 -5.46 -2.25
CA GLY A 19 -6.03 -5.19 -1.82
C GLY A 19 -6.50 -3.79 -2.19
N VAL A 20 -7.80 -3.59 -2.11
CA VAL A 20 -8.43 -2.28 -2.27
C VAL A 20 -8.24 -1.46 -1.01
N VAL A 21 -7.95 -0.17 -1.17
CA VAL A 21 -7.97 0.82 -0.10
C VAL A 21 -8.63 2.12 -0.55
N TYR A 22 -9.20 2.86 0.39
CA TYR A 22 -9.58 4.25 0.18
C TYR A 22 -8.46 5.17 0.67
N LYS A 23 -7.93 5.98 -0.24
CA LYS A 23 -6.90 6.98 0.06
C LYS A 23 -7.53 8.35 0.27
N ARG A 24 -7.35 8.95 1.44
CA ARG A 24 -7.90 10.29 1.74
C ARG A 24 -7.02 11.41 1.16
N LYS A 25 -7.67 12.41 0.57
CA LYS A 25 -7.08 13.69 0.11
C LYS A 25 -8.04 14.83 0.48
N GLY A 26 -7.80 15.46 1.63
CA GLY A 26 -8.70 16.49 2.18
C GLY A 26 -10.04 15.89 2.61
N LEU A 27 -11.13 16.44 2.07
CA LEU A 27 -12.51 15.99 2.34
C LEU A 27 -12.94 14.78 1.50
N PHE A 28 -12.14 14.36 0.52
CA PHE A 28 -12.49 13.28 -0.39
C PHE A 28 -11.60 12.06 -0.17
N SER A 29 -12.14 10.87 -0.39
CA SER A 29 -11.38 9.64 -0.51
C SER A 29 -11.42 9.14 -1.95
N THR A 30 -10.40 8.38 -2.37
CA THR A 30 -10.40 7.76 -3.69
C THR A 30 -10.05 6.28 -3.54
N LYS A 31 -10.86 5.41 -4.14
CA LYS A 31 -10.61 3.97 -4.22
C LYS A 31 -9.37 3.70 -5.06
N ARG A 32 -8.45 2.88 -4.56
CA ARG A 32 -7.24 2.44 -5.25
C ARG A 32 -6.96 1.01 -4.88
N GLY A 33 -6.35 0.28 -5.81
CA GLY A 33 -5.61 -0.89 -5.44
C GLY A 33 -4.29 -0.48 -4.79
N LEU A 34 -3.86 -1.22 -3.77
CA LEU A 34 -2.57 -1.11 -3.12
C LEU A 34 -1.85 -2.46 -3.23
N LEU A 35 -0.57 -2.39 -3.58
CA LEU A 35 0.35 -3.51 -3.60
C LEU A 35 1.44 -3.32 -2.56
N LEU A 36 1.82 -4.42 -1.93
CA LEU A 36 3.06 -4.58 -1.19
C LEU A 36 3.89 -5.69 -1.84
N THR A 37 5.17 -5.42 -2.08
CA THR A 37 6.07 -6.35 -2.79
C THR A 37 7.25 -6.79 -1.93
N ASP A 38 8.05 -7.75 -2.40
CA ASP A 38 9.25 -8.24 -1.71
C ASP A 38 10.50 -7.37 -1.94
N LEU A 39 10.43 -6.44 -2.90
CA LEU A 39 11.32 -5.29 -2.99
C LEU A 39 10.70 -4.11 -2.25
N PRO A 40 10.49 -4.21 -0.92
CA PRO A 40 9.37 -3.65 -0.16
C PRO A 40 8.84 -2.30 -0.70
N ARG A 41 7.99 -2.36 -1.72
CA ARG A 41 7.37 -1.17 -2.33
C ARG A 41 5.89 -1.15 -2.01
N LEU A 42 5.37 0.05 -1.81
CA LEU A 42 3.95 0.30 -1.56
C LEU A 42 3.36 1.07 -2.74
N VAL A 43 2.70 0.34 -3.63
CA VAL A 43 2.35 0.85 -4.95
C VAL A 43 0.84 0.96 -5.10
N PHE A 44 0.34 2.16 -5.39
CA PHE A 44 -1.05 2.37 -5.78
C PHE A 44 -1.24 2.15 -7.27
N TYR A 45 -2.29 1.41 -7.63
CA TYR A 45 -2.71 1.19 -9.00
C TYR A 45 -4.20 1.47 -9.20
N ASP A 46 -4.59 1.61 -10.46
CA ASP A 46 -5.97 1.74 -10.92
C ASP A 46 -6.53 0.35 -11.21
N GLU A 47 -7.51 -0.08 -10.44
CA GLU A 47 -8.11 -1.42 -10.57
C GLU A 47 -8.78 -1.65 -11.93
N THR A 48 -9.28 -0.60 -12.59
CA THR A 48 -9.97 -0.73 -13.87
C THR A 48 -8.99 -0.72 -15.03
N LYS A 49 -7.95 0.11 -14.95
CA LYS A 49 -6.97 0.27 -16.03
C LYS A 49 -5.73 -0.60 -15.85
N HIS A 50 -5.54 -1.20 -14.68
CA HIS A 50 -4.33 -1.94 -14.31
C HIS A 50 -3.05 -1.11 -14.46
N LEU A 51 -3.12 0.19 -14.18
CA LEU A 51 -1.99 1.13 -14.34
C LEU A 51 -1.51 1.67 -13.00
N LEU A 52 -0.19 1.78 -12.87
CA LEU A 52 0.50 2.51 -11.81
C LEU A 52 -0.02 3.94 -11.67
N LYS A 53 -0.21 4.39 -10.43
CA LYS A 53 -0.64 5.77 -10.13
C LYS A 53 0.35 6.53 -9.28
N SER A 54 0.79 5.93 -8.19
CA SER A 54 1.74 6.57 -7.27
C SER A 54 2.33 5.54 -6.33
N GLU A 55 3.49 5.82 -5.79
CA GLU A 55 4.18 4.98 -4.82
C GLU A 55 4.36 5.73 -3.50
N ILE A 56 4.31 5.00 -2.38
CA ILE A 56 4.79 5.51 -1.10
C ILE A 56 6.28 5.18 -1.03
N PRO A 57 7.18 6.19 -0.96
CA PRO A 57 8.61 5.92 -0.87
C PRO A 57 8.92 5.09 0.37
N TRP A 58 9.54 3.93 0.16
CA TRP A 58 10.01 3.08 1.25
C TRP A 58 11.34 3.62 1.79
N SER A 59 11.49 3.61 3.11
CA SER A 59 12.75 3.93 3.80
C SER A 59 12.73 3.40 5.22
N GLU A 60 13.89 3.32 5.87
CA GLU A 60 14.02 2.93 7.29
C GLU A 60 13.23 3.84 8.24
N SER A 61 13.01 5.10 7.85
CA SER A 61 12.21 6.05 8.63
C SER A 61 10.70 5.89 8.45
N LEU A 62 10.25 5.03 7.54
CA LEU A 62 8.83 4.79 7.30
C LEU A 62 8.23 4.16 8.55
N LYS A 63 7.08 4.69 8.98
CA LYS A 63 6.31 4.14 10.11
C LYS A 63 4.90 3.85 9.68
N VAL A 64 4.34 2.77 10.20
CA VAL A 64 2.94 2.40 9.97
C VAL A 64 2.20 2.40 11.31
N GLU A 65 0.98 2.92 11.31
CA GLU A 65 0.19 3.11 12.52
C GLU A 65 -1.25 2.60 12.30
N LEU A 66 -1.72 1.72 13.19
CA LEU A 66 -3.12 1.30 13.21
C LEU A 66 -3.97 2.35 13.95
N LYS A 67 -5.07 2.78 13.33
CA LYS A 67 -6.02 3.75 13.92
C LYS A 67 -7.39 3.17 14.24
N GLY A 68 -7.63 1.94 13.82
CA GLY A 68 -8.84 1.19 14.12
C GLY A 68 -9.01 0.05 13.13
N ARG A 69 -10.16 -0.61 13.18
CA ARG A 69 -10.43 -1.80 12.36
C ARG A 69 -10.24 -1.55 10.86
N LYS A 70 -10.67 -0.38 10.38
CA LYS A 70 -10.59 0.02 8.97
C LYS A 70 -9.44 0.97 8.65
N HIS A 71 -8.92 1.71 9.62
CA HIS A 71 -8.05 2.85 9.32
C HIS A 71 -6.59 2.57 9.73
N PHE A 72 -5.66 2.89 8.85
CA PHE A 72 -4.23 2.84 9.12
C PHE A 72 -3.49 3.95 8.37
N PHE A 73 -2.42 4.45 8.99
CA PHE A 73 -1.61 5.53 8.44
C PHE A 73 -0.22 5.05 8.11
N ILE A 74 0.35 5.61 7.04
CA ILE A 74 1.75 5.39 6.67
C ILE A 74 2.46 6.74 6.69
N HIS A 75 3.45 6.87 7.56
CA HIS A 75 4.25 8.06 7.75
C HIS A 75 5.57 7.93 7.00
N THR A 76 5.84 8.90 6.15
CA THR A 76 7.15 9.13 5.52
C THR A 76 7.69 10.48 5.98
N VAL A 77 8.96 10.77 5.73
CA VAL A 77 9.59 12.05 6.09
C VAL A 77 8.80 13.25 5.56
N LYS A 78 8.27 13.15 4.32
CA LYS A 78 7.61 14.28 3.64
C LYS A 78 6.09 14.32 3.85
N ARG A 79 5.47 13.18 4.19
CA ARG A 79 4.02 13.02 4.10
C ARG A 79 3.50 11.86 4.93
N THR A 80 2.33 12.07 5.53
CA THR A 80 1.44 11.00 6.04
C THR A 80 0.39 10.61 5.00
N TRP A 81 0.22 9.31 4.79
CA TRP A 81 -0.82 8.71 3.96
C TRP A 81 -1.90 8.14 4.87
N TYR A 82 -3.14 8.57 4.62
CA TYR A 82 -4.31 8.18 5.39
C TYR A 82 -5.10 7.17 4.56
N LEU A 83 -5.13 5.92 5.02
CA LEU A 83 -5.69 4.80 4.28
C LEU A 83 -6.80 4.12 5.08
N GLU A 84 -7.77 3.62 4.36
CA GLU A 84 -8.87 2.84 4.89
C GLU A 84 -8.99 1.53 4.11
N ASP A 85 -8.95 0.40 4.81
CA ASP A 85 -9.28 -0.93 4.28
C ASP A 85 -10.81 -1.13 4.36
N PRO A 86 -11.52 -1.22 3.22
CA PRO A 86 -12.97 -1.41 3.21
C PRO A 86 -13.43 -2.70 3.90
N GLU A 87 -12.59 -3.73 3.91
CA GLU A 87 -12.88 -5.03 4.52
C GLU A 87 -12.81 -5.00 6.05
N GLY A 88 -12.29 -3.90 6.63
CA GLY A 88 -12.14 -3.80 8.09
C GLY A 88 -11.05 -4.69 8.65
N ASP A 89 -10.03 -4.97 7.84
CA ASP A 89 -8.80 -5.64 8.26
C ASP A 89 -7.57 -4.77 7.99
N ALA A 90 -7.57 -3.54 8.50
CA ALA A 90 -6.41 -2.66 8.39
C ALA A 90 -5.19 -3.21 9.15
N GLN A 91 -5.42 -4.06 10.15
CA GLN A 91 -4.35 -4.66 10.96
C GLN A 91 -3.40 -5.49 10.10
N ARG A 92 -3.90 -6.28 9.14
CA ARG A 92 -3.05 -7.09 8.24
C ARG A 92 -2.03 -6.24 7.46
N TRP A 93 -2.43 -5.04 7.02
CA TRP A 93 -1.53 -4.11 6.34
C TRP A 93 -0.44 -3.62 7.28
N VAL A 94 -0.83 -3.18 8.49
CA VAL A 94 0.11 -2.68 9.50
C VAL A 94 1.13 -3.75 9.88
N GLU A 95 0.67 -4.98 10.13
CA GLU A 95 1.52 -6.10 10.50
C GLU A 95 2.50 -6.46 9.39
N LYS A 96 2.02 -6.60 8.14
CA LYS A 96 2.87 -7.00 7.03
C LYS A 96 3.92 -5.95 6.69
N ILE A 97 3.54 -4.67 6.70
CA ILE A 97 4.49 -3.56 6.49
C ILE A 97 5.49 -3.52 7.64
N SER A 98 5.04 -3.67 8.89
CA SER A 98 5.92 -3.69 10.07
C SER A 98 6.91 -4.87 10.05
N GLU A 99 6.49 -6.04 9.58
CA GLU A 99 7.36 -7.21 9.41
C GLU A 99 8.50 -6.89 8.44
N LEU A 100 8.19 -6.28 7.29
CA LEU A 100 9.20 -5.93 6.28
C LEU A 100 10.15 -4.83 6.76
N LEU A 101 9.66 -3.83 7.49
CA LEU A 101 10.49 -2.77 8.08
C LEU A 101 11.48 -3.29 9.13
N LYS A 102 11.17 -4.40 9.81
CA LYS A 102 12.10 -5.03 10.77
C LYS A 102 13.22 -5.81 10.09
N ARG A 103 13.10 -6.08 8.79
CA ARG A 103 14.05 -6.88 7.99
C ARG A 103 14.97 -6.01 7.14
N SER A 104 14.65 -4.72 6.99
CA SER A 104 15.42 -3.71 6.26
C SER A 104 16.52 -3.10 7.11
#